data_AF-A0A930BU29-F1
#
_entry.id   AF-A0A930BU29-F1
#
_cell.length_a   1.000
_cell.length_b   1.000
_cell.length_c   1.000
_cell.angle_alpha   90.00
_cell.angle_beta   90.00
_cell.angle_gamma   90.00
#
_symmetry.space_group_name_H-M   'P 1'
#
loop_
_entity.id
_entity.type
_entity.pdbx_description
1 polymer ?
#
loop_
_entity_poly.entity_id
_entity_poly.type
_entity_poly.pdbx_seq_one_letter_code
_entity_poly.pdbx_strand_id
1 'polypeptide(L)'
;ARTFYFDPSFTLDRNILGPRGELLFAAGTRKNPLEVVSLSRHLLFFDGRDARQVGRARQLIAFYQGRVKPILVGGSYLELMKSWRMPVYFDQQGLLTRRLGITQVPALVSQEGLRLRIDELEVTP
;
A
#
# COMPACT_ATOMS: atom_id res chain seq x y z
N ALA A 1 11.79 10.93 -9.62
CA ALA A 1 11.44 9.99 -8.52
C ALA A 1 11.45 10.70 -7.18
N ARG A 2 10.75 10.19 -6.15
CA ARG A 2 10.85 10.70 -4.76
C ARG A 2 10.66 9.58 -3.72
N THR A 3 11.27 9.74 -2.56
CA THR A 3 11.06 8.86 -1.40
C THR A 3 10.55 9.67 -0.23
N PHE A 4 9.52 9.19 0.44
CA PHE A 4 8.98 9.82 1.65
C PHE A 4 8.39 8.77 2.60
N TYR A 5 8.04 9.21 3.81
CA TYR A 5 7.52 8.34 4.86
C TYR A 5 6.09 8.72 5.24
N PHE A 6 5.27 7.70 5.45
CA PHE A 6 3.93 7.82 6.01
C PHE A 6 3.91 7.20 7.42
N ASP A 7 3.40 7.95 8.40
CA ASP A 7 3.15 7.45 9.74
C ASP A 7 1.72 6.88 9.81
N PRO A 8 1.55 5.55 9.93
CA PRO A 8 0.23 4.93 9.98
C PRO A 8 -0.43 5.03 11.37
N SER A 9 0.18 5.74 12.33
CA SER A 9 -0.42 5.99 13.63
C SER A 9 -1.75 6.73 13.48
N PHE A 10 -2.75 6.26 14.21
CA PHE A 10 -4.04 6.91 14.31
C PHE A 10 -4.34 7.27 15.76
N THR A 11 -5.24 8.23 15.95
CA THR A 11 -5.73 8.64 17.26
C THR A 11 -7.22 8.38 17.33
N LEU A 12 -7.69 7.77 18.41
CA LEU A 12 -9.11 7.55 18.63
C LEU A 12 -9.83 8.88 18.83
N ASP A 13 -10.89 9.10 18.06
CA ASP A 13 -11.79 10.26 18.17
C ASP A 13 -12.80 10.10 19.31
N ARG A 14 -13.04 8.86 19.74
CA ARG A 14 -14.01 8.52 20.79
C ARG A 14 -13.52 7.38 21.68
N ASN A 15 -14.16 7.28 22.84
CA ASN A 15 -13.96 6.15 23.75
C ASN A 15 -14.42 4.85 23.08
N ILE A 16 -13.63 3.79 23.24
CA ILE A 16 -14.04 2.42 22.93
C ILE A 16 -14.46 1.78 24.24
N LEU A 17 -15.74 1.40 24.30
CA LEU A 17 -16.31 0.71 25.45
C LEU A 17 -16.41 -0.79 25.16
N GLY A 18 -16.25 -1.58 26.21
CA GLY A 18 -16.47 -3.02 26.18
C GLY A 18 -17.96 -3.36 26.24
N PRO A 19 -18.31 -4.66 26.14
CA PRO A 19 -19.70 -5.11 26.14
C PRO A 19 -20.48 -4.77 27.41
N ARG A 20 -19.81 -4.50 28.53
CA ARG A 20 -20.43 -4.13 29.81
C ARG A 20 -20.34 -2.63 30.08
N GLY A 21 -19.95 -1.83 29.09
CA GLY A 21 -19.79 -0.39 29.22
C GLY A 21 -18.48 0.04 29.89
N GLU A 22 -17.56 -0.90 30.18
CA GLU A 22 -16.25 -0.56 30.71
C GLU A 22 -15.40 0.16 29.66
N LEU A 23 -14.60 1.15 30.06
CA LEU A 23 -13.70 1.84 29.15
C LEU A 23 -12.52 0.93 28.78
N LEU A 24 -12.42 0.54 27.51
CA LEU A 24 -11.26 -0.22 27.00
C LEU A 24 -10.16 0.70 26.52
N PHE A 25 -10.51 1.74 25.76
CA PHE A 25 -9.57 2.74 25.25
C PHE A 25 -10.21 4.12 25.28
N ALA A 26 -9.50 5.10 25.83
CA ALA A 26 -9.96 6.48 25.86
C ALA A 26 -9.81 7.15 24.48
N ALA A 27 -10.70 8.10 24.17
CA ALA A 27 -10.48 9.09 23.13
C ALA A 27 -9.13 9.78 23.35
N GLY A 28 -8.42 10.11 22.27
CA GLY A 28 -7.05 10.63 22.33
C GLY A 28 -5.96 9.56 22.42
N THR A 29 -6.31 8.27 22.59
CA THR A 29 -5.32 7.19 22.52
C THR A 29 -4.72 7.14 21.11
N ARG A 30 -3.40 7.36 21.02
CA ARG A 30 -2.64 7.24 19.78
C ARG A 30 -1.97 5.87 19.69
N LYS A 31 -2.16 5.16 18.58
CA LYS A 31 -1.54 3.86 18.33
C LYS A 31 -1.04 3.68 16.90
N ASN A 32 0.11 3.04 16.77
CA ASN A 32 0.67 2.63 15.50
C ASN A 32 0.37 1.15 15.25
N PRO A 33 -0.35 0.77 14.17
CA PRO A 33 -0.66 -0.63 13.90
C PRO A 33 0.59 -1.49 13.66
N LEU A 34 1.71 -0.90 13.24
CA LEU A 34 2.97 -1.60 13.02
C LEU A 34 3.67 -2.05 14.32
N GLU A 35 3.20 -1.60 15.49
CA GLU A 35 3.61 -2.15 16.79
C GLU A 35 3.13 -3.59 17.00
N VAL A 36 2.04 -3.97 16.33
CA VAL A 36 1.34 -5.25 16.55
C VAL A 36 1.40 -6.14 15.31
N VAL A 37 1.32 -5.57 14.11
CA VAL A 37 1.32 -6.32 12.85
C VAL A 37 2.27 -5.69 11.83
N SER A 38 3.21 -6.49 11.33
CA SER A 38 4.10 -6.08 10.24
C SER A 38 3.43 -6.18 8.88
N LEU A 39 3.83 -5.31 7.95
CA LEU A 39 3.46 -5.38 6.54
C LEU A 39 4.09 -6.63 5.90
N SER A 40 3.28 -7.64 5.62
CA SER A 40 3.75 -8.95 5.13
C SER A 40 4.28 -8.95 3.69
N ARG A 41 3.87 -7.97 2.87
CA ARG A 41 4.28 -7.81 1.46
C ARG A 41 4.37 -6.34 1.10
N HIS A 42 5.33 -5.99 0.25
CA HIS A 42 5.40 -4.64 -0.30
C HIS A 42 4.17 -4.36 -1.17
N LEU A 43 3.61 -3.16 -1.09
CA LEU A 43 2.51 -2.75 -1.97
C LEU A 43 3.11 -2.07 -3.18
N LEU A 44 2.75 -2.51 -4.39
CA LEU A 44 3.26 -1.93 -5.62
C LEU A 44 2.09 -1.35 -6.40
N PHE A 45 2.05 -0.02 -6.49
CA PHE A 45 1.06 0.73 -7.25
C PHE A 45 1.60 1.01 -8.66
N PHE A 46 0.81 0.73 -9.71
CA PHE A 46 1.20 0.99 -11.10
C PHE A 46 -0.02 1.15 -12.01
N ASP A 47 0.13 1.84 -13.14
CA ASP A 47 -0.90 1.94 -14.17
C ASP A 47 -0.81 0.75 -15.13
N GLY A 48 -1.84 -0.09 -15.16
CA GLY A 48 -1.92 -1.25 -16.05
C GLY A 48 -2.13 -0.91 -17.52
N ARG A 49 -2.38 0.36 -17.86
CA ARG A 49 -2.47 0.86 -19.24
C ARG A 49 -1.12 1.24 -19.84
N ASP A 50 -0.10 1.47 -19.00
CA ASP A 50 1.25 1.80 -19.44
C ASP A 50 2.13 0.54 -19.44
N ALA A 51 2.45 0.03 -20.63
CA ALA A 51 3.24 -1.18 -20.80
C ALA A 51 4.63 -1.11 -20.13
N ARG A 52 5.23 0.08 -20.05
CA ARG A 52 6.53 0.28 -19.36
C ARG A 52 6.39 0.04 -17.86
N GLN A 53 5.29 0.52 -17.26
CA GLN A 53 5.00 0.29 -15.85
C GLN A 53 4.67 -1.18 -15.57
N VAL A 54 3.92 -1.84 -16.46
CA VAL A 54 3.64 -3.28 -16.37
C VAL A 54 4.94 -4.10 -16.40
N GLY A 55 5.86 -3.75 -17.30
CA GLY A 55 7.19 -4.36 -17.38
C GLY A 55 8.01 -4.13 -16.11
N ARG A 56 8.05 -2.89 -15.62
CA ARG A 56 8.75 -2.54 -14.36
C ARG A 56 8.16 -3.28 -13.16
N ALA A 57 6.84 -3.45 -13.11
CA ALA A 57 6.17 -4.16 -12.05
C ALA A 57 6.52 -5.65 -12.03
N ARG A 58 6.60 -6.30 -13.20
CA ARG A 58 7.08 -7.69 -13.32
C ARG A 58 8.51 -7.86 -12.79
N GLN A 59 9.41 -6.93 -13.12
CA GLN A 59 10.79 -6.95 -12.62
C GLN A 59 10.83 -6.85 -11.08
N LEU A 60 10.06 -5.93 -10.49
CA LEU A 60 10.01 -5.76 -9.03
C LEU A 60 9.40 -6.98 -8.34
N ILE A 61 8.34 -7.56 -8.91
CA ILE A 61 7.73 -8.80 -8.38
C ILE A 61 8.75 -9.95 -8.39
N ALA A 62 9.53 -10.10 -9.46
CA ALA A 62 10.57 -11.12 -9.55
C ALA A 62 11.71 -10.85 -8.54
N PHE A 63 12.18 -9.59 -8.45
CA PHE A 63 13.23 -9.18 -7.52
C PHE A 63 12.91 -9.49 -6.05
N TYR A 64 11.66 -9.21 -5.64
CA TYR A 64 11.19 -9.50 -4.29
C TYR A 64 10.63 -10.91 -4.11
N GLN A 65 10.87 -11.82 -5.07
CA GLN A 65 10.46 -13.23 -5.00
C GLN A 65 8.95 -13.40 -4.73
N GLY A 66 8.12 -12.56 -5.34
CA GLY A 66 6.67 -12.61 -5.16
C GLY A 66 6.15 -12.04 -3.83
N ARG A 67 7.00 -11.50 -2.95
CA ARG A 67 6.61 -10.79 -1.71
C ARG A 67 6.10 -9.35 -1.98
N VAL A 68 5.38 -9.19 -3.09
CA VAL A 68 4.79 -7.95 -3.55
C VAL A 68 3.30 -8.16 -3.80
N LYS A 69 2.51 -7.17 -3.42
CA LYS A 69 1.08 -7.08 -3.70
C LYS A 69 0.89 -6.06 -4.83
N PRO A 70 0.65 -6.51 -6.08
CA PRO A 70 0.42 -5.61 -7.20
C PRO A 70 -0.97 -4.96 -7.10
N ILE A 71 -1.01 -3.63 -7.17
CA ILE A 71 -2.21 -2.80 -7.06
C ILE A 71 -2.27 -1.88 -8.27
N LEU A 72 -3.33 -1.96 -9.04
CA LEU A 72 -3.55 -1.08 -10.19
C LEU A 72 -4.21 0.22 -9.79
N VAL A 73 -3.75 1.32 -10.40
CA VAL A 73 -4.47 2.62 -10.36
C VAL A 73 -5.29 2.86 -11.63
N GLY A 74 -5.10 2.02 -12.66
CA GLY A 74 -5.78 2.10 -13.94
C GLY A 74 -5.58 0.83 -14.77
N GLY A 75 -6.47 0.58 -15.74
CA GLY A 75 -6.45 -0.60 -16.61
C GLY A 75 -7.26 -1.79 -16.09
N SER A 76 -7.15 -2.94 -16.78
CA SER A 76 -7.90 -4.15 -16.46
C SER A 76 -7.11 -5.08 -15.53
N TYR A 77 -7.55 -5.20 -14.28
CA TYR A 77 -6.97 -6.16 -13.34
C TYR A 77 -7.23 -7.62 -13.75
N LEU A 78 -8.37 -7.91 -14.40
CA LEU A 78 -8.72 -9.26 -14.86
C LEU A 78 -7.72 -9.79 -15.89
N GLU A 79 -7.31 -8.97 -16.85
CA GLU A 79 -6.35 -9.36 -17.89
C GLU A 79 -4.96 -9.63 -17.28
N LEU A 80 -4.52 -8.77 -16.36
CA LEU A 80 -3.25 -8.98 -15.66
C LEU A 80 -3.29 -10.21 -14.74
N MET A 81 -4.39 -10.48 -14.03
CA MET A 81 -4.52 -11.70 -13.23
C MET A 81 -4.41 -12.97 -14.08
N LYS A 82 -5.08 -13.02 -15.24
CA LYS A 82 -4.97 -14.16 -16.16
C LYS A 82 -3.54 -14.36 -16.66
N SER A 83 -2.91 -13.26 -17.10
CA SER A 83 -1.54 -13.28 -17.64
C SER A 83 -0.49 -13.63 -16.59
N TRP A 84 -0.65 -13.13 -15.36
CA TRP A 84 0.33 -13.27 -14.29
C TRP A 84 0.09 -14.50 -13.41
N ARG A 85 -1.09 -15.13 -13.54
CA ARG A 85 -1.53 -16.26 -12.70
C ARG A 85 -1.33 -15.98 -11.20
N MET A 86 -1.57 -14.73 -10.80
CA MET A 86 -1.46 -14.27 -9.42
C MET A 86 -2.52 -13.20 -9.12
N PRO A 87 -2.90 -13.00 -7.85
CA PRO A 87 -3.81 -11.93 -7.48
C PRO A 87 -3.25 -10.55 -7.84
N VAL A 88 -4.06 -9.75 -8.53
CA VAL A 88 -3.82 -8.33 -8.81
C VAL A 88 -5.00 -7.55 -8.25
N TYR A 89 -4.70 -6.50 -7.50
CA TYR A 89 -5.69 -5.68 -6.80
C TYR A 89 -5.90 -4.37 -7.55
N PHE A 90 -6.93 -3.63 -7.17
CA PHE A 90 -7.25 -2.33 -7.76
C PHE A 90 -7.44 -1.30 -6.64
N ASP A 91 -6.81 -0.14 -6.76
CA ASP A 91 -7.01 0.99 -5.87
C ASP A 91 -8.31 1.72 -6.25
N GLN A 92 -9.43 1.15 -5.82
CA GLN A 92 -10.76 1.66 -6.14
C GLN A 92 -10.88 3.11 -5.68
N GLN A 93 -11.25 3.98 -6.61
CA GLN A 93 -11.41 5.42 -6.38
C GLN A 93 -10.13 6.11 -5.85
N GLY A 94 -8.95 5.49 -6.01
CA GLY A 94 -7.70 6.06 -5.51
C GLY A 94 -7.67 6.23 -3.99
N LEU A 95 -8.31 5.34 -3.22
CA LEU A 95 -8.39 5.46 -1.76
C LEU A 95 -7.01 5.37 -1.11
N LEU A 96 -6.22 4.37 -1.48
CA LEU A 96 -4.91 4.11 -0.88
C LEU A 96 -3.88 5.11 -1.37
N THR A 97 -3.85 5.40 -2.68
CA THR A 97 -2.95 6.42 -3.23
C THR A 97 -3.15 7.78 -2.56
N ARG A 98 -4.40 8.24 -2.40
CA ARG A 98 -4.71 9.47 -1.66
C ARG A 98 -4.28 9.40 -0.19
N ARG A 99 -4.63 8.32 0.51
CA ARG A 99 -4.29 8.15 1.94
C ARG A 99 -2.79 8.13 2.18
N LEU A 100 -2.04 7.51 1.27
CA LEU A 100 -0.58 7.38 1.36
C LEU A 100 0.16 8.58 0.73
N GLY A 101 -0.55 9.57 0.18
CA GLY A 101 0.05 10.74 -0.46
C GLY A 101 0.83 10.42 -1.74
N ILE A 102 0.52 9.30 -2.40
CA ILE A 102 1.13 8.90 -3.67
C ILE A 102 0.56 9.78 -4.78
N THR A 103 1.45 10.53 -5.45
CA THR A 103 1.11 11.43 -6.56
C THR A 103 1.62 10.91 -7.91
N GLN A 104 2.52 9.94 -7.90
CA GLN A 104 3.08 9.32 -9.11
C GLN A 104 3.18 7.81 -8.97
N VAL A 105 2.95 7.09 -10.07
CA VAL A 105 3.18 5.65 -10.19
C VAL A 105 4.21 5.36 -11.31
N PRO A 106 4.99 4.27 -11.22
CA PRO A 106 4.91 3.21 -10.22
C PRO A 106 5.45 3.63 -8.85
N ALA A 107 4.80 3.17 -7.78
CA ALA A 107 5.20 3.45 -6.41
C ALA A 107 5.27 2.17 -5.57
N LEU A 108 6.37 2.01 -4.82
CA LEU A 108 6.59 0.89 -3.92
C LEU A 108 6.42 1.34 -2.47
N VAL A 109 5.58 0.65 -1.72
CA VAL A 109 5.37 0.87 -0.29
C VAL A 109 5.95 -0.30 0.48
N SER A 110 6.89 0.01 1.38
CA SER A 110 7.55 -0.95 2.26
C SER A 110 7.49 -0.48 3.70
N GLN A 111 7.65 -1.40 4.66
CA GLN A 111 7.75 -1.03 6.07
C GLN A 111 9.21 -0.76 6.43
N GLU A 112 9.45 0.36 7.12
CA GLU A 112 10.73 0.70 7.71
C GLU A 112 10.51 1.12 9.18
N GLY A 113 10.81 0.20 10.10
CA GLY A 113 10.45 0.36 11.51
C GLY A 113 8.94 0.51 11.70
N LEU A 114 8.53 1.62 12.33
CA LEU A 114 7.12 1.97 12.58
C LEU A 114 6.54 2.93 11.52
N ARG A 115 7.19 3.09 10.37
CA ARG A 115 6.72 3.92 9.27
C ARG A 115 6.60 3.10 7.99
N LEU A 116 5.80 3.61 7.06
CA LEU A 116 5.79 3.12 5.69
C LEU A 116 6.70 4.01 4.84
N ARG A 117 7.73 3.43 4.25
CA ARG A 117 8.56 4.06 3.22
C ARG A 117 7.85 3.93 1.88
N ILE A 118 7.71 5.04 1.18
CA ILE A 118 7.05 5.12 -0.12
C ILE A 118 8.08 5.65 -1.11
N ASP A 119 8.42 4.82 -2.10
CA ASP A 119 9.32 5.16 -3.19
C ASP A 119 8.50 5.32 -4.49
N GLU A 120 8.31 6.55 -4.95
CA GLU A 120 7.77 6.85 -6.28
C GLU A 120 8.90 6.77 -7.30
N LEU A 121 8.77 5.81 -8.21
CA LEU A 121 9.82 5.41 -9.13
C LEU A 121 9.66 6.13 -10.48
N GLU A 122 10.77 6.23 -11.20
CA GLU A 122 10.74 6.71 -12.59
C GLU A 122 10.32 5.57 -13.51
N VAL A 123 9.57 5.93 -14.56
CA VAL A 123 9.31 5.05 -15.68
C VAL A 123 10.40 5.31 -16.70
N THR A 124 11.48 4.53 -16.64
CA THR A 124 12.53 4.59 -17.67
C THR A 124 11.92 4.19 -19.03
N PRO A 125 12.28 4.89 -20.14
CA PRO A 125 11.81 4.56 -21.48
C PRO A 125 12.06 3.11 -21.90
#